data_AF-A0A849ICE5-F1
#
_entry.id   AF-A0A849ICE5-F1
#
_cell.length_a   1.000
_cell.length_b   1.000
_cell.length_c   1.000
_cell.angle_alpha   90.00
_cell.angle_beta   90.00
_cell.angle_gamma   90.00
#
_symmetry.space_group_name_H-M   'P 1'
#
loop_
_entity.id
_entity.type
_entity.pdbx_description
1 polymer ?
#
loop_
_entity_poly.entity_id
_entity_poly.type
_entity_poly.pdbx_seq_one_letter_code
_entity_poly.pdbx_strand_id
1 'polypeptide(L)'
;MSSNTIAAAVSDAVKGAVKDAIQDPTVPVASELPSVAAARIAEAVTPEVKAVVAHATNNEPWHQSRVALGSIGTIVSSGFGLYALWASGVTNGELYAPLITAMIGAAIALYGRFVATKPLGA
;
A
#
# COMPACT_ATOMS: atom_id res chain seq x y z
N MET A 1 0.76 8.88 8.18
CA MET A 1 1.95 8.21 8.74
C MET A 1 3.08 9.23 8.73
N SER A 2 3.60 9.65 9.88
CA SER A 2 4.73 10.60 9.90
C SER A 2 6.00 9.89 9.42
N SER A 3 6.99 10.61 8.88
CA SER A 3 8.27 10.02 8.45
C SER A 3 8.95 9.18 9.54
N ASN A 4 8.70 9.48 10.82
CA ASN A 4 9.18 8.69 11.97
C ASN A 4 8.59 7.27 12.03
N THR A 5 7.33 7.07 11.64
CA THR A 5 6.71 5.73 11.60
C THR A 5 7.27 4.84 10.50
N ILE A 6 7.65 5.42 9.35
CA ILE A 6 8.26 4.67 8.23
C ILE A 6 9.70 4.29 8.61
N ALA A 7 10.45 5.22 9.20
CA ALA A 7 11.80 4.94 9.69
C ALA A 7 11.81 3.84 10.77
N ALA A 8 10.82 3.83 11.67
CA ALA A 8 10.66 2.78 12.67
C ALA A 8 10.34 1.42 12.02
N ALA A 9 9.40 1.36 11.09
CA ALA A 9 9.04 0.12 10.38
C ALA A 9 10.21 -0.45 9.56
N VAL A 10 10.97 0.43 8.88
CA VAL A 10 12.20 0.03 8.17
C VAL A 10 13.26 -0.45 9.14
N SER A 11 13.45 0.23 10.28
CA SER A 11 14.42 -0.18 11.30
C SER A 11 14.09 -1.56 11.89
N ASP A 12 12.82 -1.84 12.16
CA ASP A 12 12.39 -3.12 12.72
C ASP A 12 12.48 -4.26 11.70
N ALA A 13 12.14 -4.00 10.43
CA ALA A 13 12.35 -4.95 9.33
C ALA A 13 13.85 -5.28 9.14
N VAL A 14 14.73 -4.27 9.17
CA VAL A 14 16.18 -4.48 9.11
C VAL A 14 16.66 -5.34 10.27
N LYS A 15 16.22 -5.08 11.50
CA LYS A 15 16.61 -5.89 12.67
C LYS A 15 16.14 -7.34 12.55
N GLY A 16 14.93 -7.57 12.06
CA GLY A 16 14.39 -8.91 11.80
C GLY A 16 15.24 -9.67 10.79
N ALA A 17 15.41 -9.10 9.60
CA ALA A 17 16.18 -9.74 8.54
C ALA A 17 17.67 -9.92 8.89
N VAL A 18 18.28 -9.01 9.66
CA VAL A 18 19.65 -9.20 10.19
C VAL A 18 19.71 -10.37 11.16
N LYS A 19 18.74 -10.47 12.07
CA LYS A 19 18.66 -11.59 13.03
C LYS A 19 18.51 -12.92 12.29
N ASP A 20 17.64 -12.97 11.28
CA ASP A 20 17.40 -14.19 10.51
C ASP A 20 18.63 -14.56 9.67
N ALA A 21 19.31 -13.59 9.05
CA ALA A 21 20.55 -13.81 8.32
C ALA A 21 21.72 -14.30 9.20
N ILE A 22 21.78 -13.87 10.47
CA ILE A 22 22.79 -14.37 11.44
C ILE A 22 22.47 -15.81 11.88
N GLN A 23 21.19 -16.17 11.92
CA GLN A 23 20.74 -17.51 12.33
C GLN A 23 20.75 -18.52 11.17
N ASP A 24 20.86 -18.05 9.92
CA ASP A 24 20.93 -18.90 8.75
C ASP A 24 22.31 -19.59 8.63
N PRO A 25 22.38 -20.93 8.76
CA PRO A 25 23.64 -21.68 8.66
C PRO A 25 24.27 -21.63 7.26
N THR A 26 23.55 -21.15 6.24
CA THR A 26 24.07 -20.96 4.88
C THR A 26 24.76 -19.60 4.69
N VAL A 27 24.64 -18.68 5.65
CA VAL A 27 25.33 -17.39 5.65
C VAL A 27 26.53 -17.49 6.60
N PRO A 28 27.78 -17.66 6.10
CA PRO A 28 28.95 -17.81 6.95
C PRO A 28 29.38 -16.46 7.55
N VAL A 29 28.73 -16.02 8.63
CA VAL A 29 29.01 -14.72 9.27
C VAL A 29 30.22 -14.75 10.21
N ALA A 30 30.57 -15.93 10.74
CA ALA A 30 31.51 -16.05 11.87
C ALA A 30 33.00 -15.98 11.48
N SER A 31 33.36 -16.10 10.21
CA SER A 31 34.77 -16.20 9.75
C SER A 31 35.14 -15.24 8.61
N GLU A 32 34.23 -14.39 8.16
CA GLU A 32 34.46 -13.47 7.04
C GLU A 32 34.82 -12.05 7.53
N LEU A 33 35.58 -11.30 6.73
CA LEU A 33 35.88 -9.90 6.98
C LEU A 33 34.57 -9.11 7.17
N PRO A 34 34.51 -8.12 8.10
CA PRO A 34 33.29 -7.39 8.43
C PRO A 34 32.54 -6.80 7.23
N SER A 35 33.26 -6.42 6.17
CA SER A 35 32.72 -5.90 4.93
C SER A 35 31.95 -6.94 4.08
N VAL A 36 32.38 -8.21 4.12
CA VAL A 36 31.75 -9.30 3.35
C VAL A 36 30.50 -9.81 4.07
N ALA A 37 30.57 -9.93 5.41
CA ALA A 37 29.41 -10.20 6.25
C ALA A 37 28.34 -9.11 6.10
N ALA A 38 28.73 -7.83 6.09
CA ALA A 38 27.81 -6.71 5.88
C ALA A 38 27.16 -6.74 4.49
N ALA A 39 27.89 -7.11 3.43
CA ALA A 39 27.33 -7.23 2.08
C ALA A 39 26.28 -8.35 1.98
N ARG A 40 26.54 -9.52 2.57
CA ARG A 40 25.58 -10.64 2.59
C ARG A 40 24.35 -10.34 3.43
N ILE A 41 24.53 -9.73 4.60
CA ILE A 41 23.42 -9.26 5.42
C ILE A 41 22.60 -8.22 4.65
N ALA A 42 23.24 -7.28 3.96
CA ALA A 42 22.54 -6.32 3.12
C ALA A 42 21.75 -7.01 2.00
N GLU A 43 22.32 -8.01 1.31
CA GLU A 43 21.60 -8.79 0.29
C GLU A 43 20.39 -9.53 0.85
N ALA A 44 20.52 -10.14 2.04
CA ALA A 44 19.42 -10.84 2.70
C ALA A 44 18.29 -9.89 3.17
N VAL A 45 18.66 -8.68 3.62
CA VAL A 45 17.72 -7.68 4.15
C VAL A 45 17.07 -6.83 3.05
N THR A 46 17.76 -6.63 1.92
CA THR A 46 17.29 -5.82 0.78
C THR A 46 15.89 -6.21 0.29
N PRO A 47 15.55 -7.49 0.04
CA PRO A 47 14.21 -7.85 -0.44
C PRO A 47 13.11 -7.52 0.57
N GLU A 48 13.34 -7.71 1.87
CA GLU A 48 12.36 -7.38 2.91
C GLU A 48 12.13 -5.87 3.04
N VAL A 49 13.22 -5.10 3.09
CA VAL A 49 13.14 -3.63 3.12
C VAL A 49 12.49 -3.11 1.85
N LYS A 50 12.79 -3.69 0.69
CA LYS A 50 12.15 -3.32 -0.58
C LYS A 50 10.64 -3.59 -0.55
N ALA A 51 10.18 -4.69 0.05
CA ALA A 51 8.75 -4.96 0.22
C ALA A 51 8.09 -3.93 1.15
N VAL A 52 8.70 -3.65 2.30
CA VAL A 52 8.21 -2.63 3.25
C VAL A 52 8.17 -1.24 2.61
N VAL A 53 9.20 -0.88 1.84
CA VAL A 53 9.25 0.38 1.10
C VAL A 53 8.18 0.41 0.00
N ALA A 54 7.96 -0.69 -0.73
CA ALA A 54 6.91 -0.75 -1.76
C ALA A 54 5.51 -0.55 -1.15
N HIS A 55 5.23 -1.20 -0.01
CA HIS A 55 4.01 -1.02 0.76
C HIS A 55 3.88 0.41 1.31
N ALA A 56 4.96 0.97 1.88
CA ALA A 56 4.96 2.31 2.46
C ALA A 56 4.88 3.43 1.40
N THR A 57 5.41 3.20 0.20
CA THR A 57 5.38 4.16 -0.93
C THR A 57 4.18 3.96 -1.85
N ASN A 58 3.29 3.01 -1.54
CA ASN A 58 2.10 2.72 -2.32
C ASN A 58 2.38 2.28 -3.77
N ASN A 59 3.59 1.77 -4.04
CA ASN A 59 4.09 1.38 -5.37
C ASN A 59 3.65 -0.03 -5.81
N GLU A 60 2.77 -0.68 -5.06
CA GLU A 60 2.24 -1.99 -5.42
C GLU A 60 1.39 -1.94 -6.71
N PRO A 61 1.41 -3.02 -7.53
CA PRO A 61 0.49 -3.17 -8.64
C PRO A 61 -0.96 -2.97 -8.21
N TRP A 62 -1.76 -2.30 -9.04
CA TRP A 62 -3.14 -1.93 -8.69
C TRP A 62 -4.02 -3.12 -8.28
N HIS A 63 -3.76 -4.31 -8.81
CA HIS A 63 -4.53 -5.53 -8.52
C HIS A 63 -4.20 -6.16 -7.15
N GLN A 64 -3.11 -5.77 -6.49
CA GLN A 64 -2.79 -6.19 -5.11
C GLN A 64 -3.28 -5.18 -4.07
N SER A 65 -3.60 -3.97 -4.52
CA SER A 65 -4.06 -2.91 -3.66
C SER A 65 -5.51 -3.07 -3.21
N ARG A 66 -5.70 -3.25 -1.91
CA ARG A 66 -7.02 -3.24 -1.27
C ARG A 66 -7.76 -1.91 -1.50
N VAL A 67 -7.03 -0.79 -1.52
CA VAL A 67 -7.61 0.54 -1.75
C VAL A 67 -8.08 0.68 -3.20
N ALA A 68 -7.26 0.25 -4.18
CA ALA A 68 -7.64 0.33 -5.58
C ALA A 68 -8.84 -0.58 -5.88
N LEU A 69 -8.79 -1.84 -5.44
CA LEU A 69 -9.89 -2.79 -5.62
C LEU A 69 -11.18 -2.33 -4.94
N GLY A 70 -11.10 -1.86 -3.69
CA GLY A 70 -12.26 -1.33 -2.96
C GLY A 70 -12.87 -0.10 -3.63
N SER A 71 -12.03 0.80 -4.16
CA SER A 71 -12.49 2.01 -4.86
C SER A 71 -13.14 1.66 -6.21
N ILE A 72 -12.54 0.76 -6.99
CA ILE A 72 -13.14 0.24 -8.23
C ILE A 72 -14.48 -0.43 -7.93
N GLY A 73 -14.53 -1.30 -6.92
CA GLY A 73 -15.76 -1.96 -6.49
C GLY A 73 -16.85 -0.97 -6.10
N THR A 74 -16.50 0.10 -5.38
CA THR A 74 -17.44 1.16 -4.99
C THR A 74 -17.97 1.93 -6.20
N ILE A 75 -17.11 2.25 -7.18
CA ILE A 75 -17.52 2.92 -8.42
C ILE A 75 -18.50 2.04 -9.20
N VAL A 76 -18.18 0.75 -9.35
CA VAL A 76 -19.02 -0.19 -10.08
C VAL A 76 -20.37 -0.39 -9.38
N SER A 77 -20.37 -0.66 -8.07
CA SER A 77 -21.62 -0.88 -7.32
C SER A 77 -22.51 0.36 -7.28
N SER A 78 -21.92 1.54 -7.09
CA SER A 78 -22.65 2.82 -7.09
C SER A 78 -23.20 3.14 -8.47
N GLY A 79 -22.42 2.88 -9.53
CA GLY A 79 -22.88 3.01 -10.92
C GLY A 79 -24.08 2.12 -11.24
N PHE A 80 -24.06 0.86 -10.79
CA PHE A 80 -25.20 -0.04 -10.89
C PHE A 80 -26.41 0.47 -10.09
N GLY A 81 -26.20 0.98 -8.88
CA GLY A 81 -27.26 1.58 -8.07
C GLY A 81 -27.91 2.78 -8.76
N LEU A 82 -27.12 3.67 -9.36
CA LEU A 82 -27.62 4.84 -10.08
C LEU A 82 -28.44 4.43 -11.30
N TYR A 83 -27.94 3.45 -12.06
CA TYR A 83 -28.66 2.88 -13.19
C TYR A 83 -29.98 2.25 -12.76
N ALA A 84 -30.01 1.49 -11.65
CA ALA A 84 -31.22 0.87 -11.14
C ALA A 84 -32.27 1.91 -10.71
N LEU A 85 -31.86 2.98 -10.01
CA LEU A 85 -32.77 4.07 -9.64
C LEU A 85 -33.35 4.77 -10.88
N TRP A 86 -32.49 5.08 -11.85
CA TRP A 86 -32.89 5.69 -13.12
C TRP A 86 -33.86 4.81 -13.91
N ALA A 87 -33.55 3.51 -14.05
CA ALA A 87 -34.40 2.55 -14.74
C ALA A 87 -35.75 2.33 -14.04
N SER A 88 -35.80 2.53 -12.72
CA SER A 88 -37.02 2.45 -11.91
C SER A 88 -37.86 3.74 -11.95
N GLY A 89 -37.41 4.77 -12.68
CA GLY A 89 -38.11 6.04 -12.80
C GLY A 89 -38.13 6.87 -11.51
N VAL A 90 -37.20 6.62 -10.59
CA VAL A 90 -37.10 7.37 -9.33
C VAL A 90 -36.66 8.81 -9.64
N THR A 91 -37.41 9.80 -9.16
CA THR A 91 -37.07 11.22 -9.34
C THR A 91 -36.56 11.88 -8.06
N ASN A 92 -36.56 11.16 -6.93
CA ASN A 92 -36.06 11.68 -5.67
C ASN A 92 -34.53 11.73 -5.67
N GLY A 93 -33.98 12.94 -5.80
CA GLY A 93 -32.54 13.22 -5.78
C GLY A 93 -31.82 12.77 -4.51
N GLU A 94 -32.50 12.66 -3.37
CA GLU A 94 -31.91 12.19 -2.11
C GLU A 94 -31.42 10.74 -2.19
N LEU A 95 -32.02 9.92 -3.05
CA LEU A 95 -31.60 8.53 -3.27
C LEU A 95 -30.37 8.43 -4.21
N TYR A 96 -30.16 9.44 -5.05
CA TYR A 96 -28.98 9.52 -5.93
C TYR A 96 -27.75 10.08 -5.20
N ALA A 97 -27.96 11.02 -4.28
CA ALA A 97 -26.92 11.72 -3.55
C ALA A 97 -25.87 10.79 -2.86
N PRO A 98 -26.24 9.74 -2.11
CA PRO A 98 -25.25 8.88 -1.45
C PRO A 98 -24.41 8.08 -2.46
N LEU A 99 -25.00 7.63 -3.57
CA LEU A 99 -24.30 6.88 -4.61
C LEU A 99 -23.29 7.77 -5.36
N ILE A 100 -23.69 8.99 -5.69
CA ILE A 100 -22.80 9.99 -6.30
C ILE A 100 -21.66 10.33 -5.34
N THR A 101 -21.96 10.55 -4.05
CA THR A 101 -20.96 10.86 -3.03
C THR A 101 -19.97 9.71 -2.85
N ALA A 102 -20.45 8.47 -2.84
CA ALA A 102 -19.60 7.28 -2.76
C ALA A 102 -18.66 7.17 -3.97
N MET A 103 -19.15 7.46 -5.18
CA MET A 103 -18.31 7.51 -6.39
C MET A 103 -17.23 8.58 -6.31
N ILE A 104 -17.58 9.79 -5.85
CA ILE A 104 -16.61 10.88 -5.69
C ILE A 104 -15.54 10.49 -4.66
N GLY A 105 -15.94 9.93 -3.52
CA GLY A 105 -14.99 9.46 -2.50
C GLY A 105 -14.04 8.39 -3.03
N ALA A 106 -14.56 7.41 -3.77
CA ALA A 106 -13.76 6.37 -4.40
C ALA A 106 -12.80 6.92 -5.49
N ALA A 107 -13.26 7.89 -6.29
CA ALA A 107 -12.43 8.56 -7.28
C ALA A 107 -11.29 9.36 -6.62
N ILE A 108 -11.58 10.07 -5.52
CA ILE A 108 -10.56 10.77 -4.72
C ILE A 108 -9.55 9.77 -4.13
N ALA A 109 -10.00 8.62 -3.65
CA ALA A 109 -9.09 7.59 -3.12
C ALA A 109 -8.16 7.02 -4.20
N LEU A 110 -8.68 6.76 -5.42
CA LEU A 110 -7.87 6.34 -6.57
C LEU A 110 -6.90 7.44 -7.01
N TYR A 111 -7.35 8.68 -7.07
CA TYR A 111 -6.50 9.83 -7.36
C TYR A 111 -5.37 9.98 -6.32
N GLY A 112 -5.72 9.85 -5.04
CA GLY A 112 -4.77 9.84 -3.93
C GLY A 112 -3.73 8.73 -4.04
N ARG A 113 -4.11 7.57 -4.59
CA ARG A 113 -3.19 6.46 -4.82
C ARG A 113 -2.25 6.70 -6.00
N PHE A 114 -2.77 7.14 -7.14
CA PHE A 114 -2.02 7.12 -8.40
C PHE A 114 -1.38 8.46 -8.77
N VAL A 115 -1.89 9.57 -8.25
CA VAL A 115 -1.48 10.92 -8.67
C VAL A 115 -0.97 11.75 -7.51
N ALA A 116 -1.57 11.65 -6.32
CA ALA A 116 -1.11 12.43 -5.18
C ALA A 116 0.22 11.88 -4.64
N THR A 117 1.29 12.66 -4.82
CA THR A 117 2.64 12.35 -4.32
C THR A 117 2.90 12.90 -2.90
N LYS A 118 1.95 13.66 -2.33
CA LYS A 118 2.06 14.25 -1.00
C LYS A 118 0.95 13.76 -0.07
N PRO A 119 1.27 13.48 1.21
CA PRO A 119 0.24 13.21 2.22
C PRO A 119 -0.71 14.40 2.35
N LEU A 120 -1.99 14.13 2.62
CA LEU A 120 -2.92 15.16 3.04
C LEU A 120 -2.42 15.79 4.36
N GLY A 121 -2.09 17.07 4.34
CA GLY A 121 -1.61 17.82 5.51
C GLY A 121 -0.09 17.89 5.70
N ALA A 122 0.71 17.63 4.65
CA ALA A 122 2.16 17.83 4.64
C ALA A 122 2.58 19.17 4.02
#